data_AF-A0A1E5WL97-F1
#
_entry.id   AF-A0A1E5WL97-F1
#
_cell.length_a   1.000
_cell.length_b   1.000
_cell.length_c   1.000
_cell.angle_alpha   90.00
_cell.angle_beta   90.00
_cell.angle_gamma   90.00
#
_symmetry.space_group_name_H-M   'P 1'
#
loop_
_entity.id
_entity.type
_entity.pdbx_description
1 polymer ?
#
loop_
_entity_poly.entity_id
_entity_poly.type
_entity_poly.pdbx_seq_one_letter_code
_entity_poly.pdbx_strand_id
1 'polypeptide(L)'
;MSAQINGAAAVAAAFVVFSAHLYFPTTAHFYSPTTPLFGNLSDLTAPFPFYPLTVSSVSIDHQYDCKYNPLCEDFPPDFPPPDTPAVSVFCVDPNGCCDFTTVQAAVDAVPNHSRKRNVVWINKGIYFEKVMIPASKPNITFQGQGFDMTAIAWNDTAKSANGTFSSASVSVFASGFIAKNISFIVTA
;
A
#
# COMPACT_ATOMS: atom_id res chain seq x y z
N MET A 1 48.52 -3.59 -19.07
CA MET A 1 47.17 -3.09 -19.40
C MET A 1 46.23 -3.61 -18.34
N SER A 2 45.82 -2.74 -17.42
CA SER A 2 45.13 -3.10 -16.18
C SER A 2 43.63 -3.30 -16.44
N ALA A 3 43.13 -4.51 -16.21
CA ALA A 3 41.71 -4.79 -16.15
C ALA A 3 41.18 -4.40 -14.76
N GLN A 4 40.38 -3.34 -14.68
CA GLN A 4 39.62 -2.97 -13.50
C GLN A 4 38.27 -3.68 -13.54
N ILE A 5 38.18 -4.72 -12.71
CA ILE A 5 36.97 -5.32 -12.15
C ILE A 5 36.17 -4.26 -11.40
N ASN A 6 34.94 -3.96 -11.81
CA ASN A 6 33.96 -3.24 -10.99
C ASN A 6 32.54 -3.72 -11.27
N GLY A 7 31.88 -4.23 -10.22
CA GLY A 7 30.42 -4.34 -10.13
C GLY A 7 29.84 -5.74 -10.36
N ALA A 8 30.03 -6.64 -9.39
CA ALA A 8 29.23 -7.86 -9.30
C ALA A 8 27.74 -7.51 -9.10
N ALA A 9 26.90 -7.82 -10.10
CA ALA A 9 25.45 -7.83 -9.92
C ALA A 9 25.10 -9.05 -9.05
N ALA A 10 24.80 -8.81 -7.78
CA ALA A 10 24.34 -9.84 -6.87
C ALA A 10 22.96 -10.33 -7.33
N VAL A 11 22.91 -11.56 -7.86
CA VAL A 11 21.67 -12.30 -8.06
C VAL A 11 21.18 -12.70 -6.66
N ALA A 12 20.21 -11.98 -6.13
CA ALA A 12 19.61 -12.28 -4.83
C ALA A 12 18.65 -13.49 -4.96
N ALA A 13 19.19 -14.71 -4.84
CA ALA A 13 18.41 -15.89 -4.54
C ALA A 13 18.27 -16.00 -3.01
N ALA A 14 17.15 -15.55 -2.45
CA ALA A 14 16.87 -15.69 -1.02
C ALA A 14 16.06 -16.97 -0.76
N PHE A 15 16.73 -18.01 -0.29
CA PHE A 15 16.11 -19.10 0.48
C PHE A 15 15.77 -18.56 1.87
N VAL A 16 14.52 -18.67 2.31
CA VAL A 16 14.15 -18.39 3.71
C VAL A 16 13.64 -19.66 4.38
N VAL A 17 14.25 -19.90 5.53
CA VAL A 17 14.17 -21.05 6.42
C VAL A 17 12.83 -21.09 7.17
N PHE A 18 12.26 -22.29 7.28
CA PHE A 18 11.10 -22.60 8.12
C PHE A 18 11.46 -22.63 9.62
N SER A 19 10.71 -21.90 10.44
CA SER A 19 10.41 -22.18 11.85
C SER A 19 9.51 -21.07 12.43
N ALA A 20 8.64 -21.25 13.40
CA ALA A 20 7.81 -22.34 13.91
C ALA A 20 6.92 -21.68 14.99
N HIS A 21 5.61 -21.91 14.95
CA HIS A 21 4.63 -21.98 16.07
C HIS A 21 4.56 -20.79 17.08
N LEU A 22 3.41 -20.22 17.46
CA LEU A 22 2.28 -20.84 18.15
C LEU A 22 1.03 -19.93 18.15
N TYR A 23 -0.11 -20.62 18.21
CA TYR A 23 -1.47 -20.26 18.65
C TYR A 23 -1.61 -19.17 19.74
N PHE A 24 -2.70 -18.38 19.76
CA PHE A 24 -3.76 -18.37 20.81
C PHE A 24 -4.91 -17.36 20.49
N PRO A 25 -6.16 -17.59 20.99
CA PRO A 25 -7.42 -17.06 20.45
C PRO A 25 -8.13 -15.95 21.26
N THR A 26 -9.19 -15.38 20.65
CA THR A 26 -10.47 -14.83 21.19
C THR A 26 -10.46 -13.76 22.29
N THR A 27 -11.13 -12.62 22.08
CA THR A 27 -12.48 -12.30 22.63
C THR A 27 -12.94 -10.89 22.23
N ALA A 28 -14.21 -10.78 21.82
CA ALA A 28 -14.91 -9.52 21.59
C ALA A 28 -15.54 -9.02 22.90
N HIS A 29 -15.44 -7.72 23.17
CA HIS A 29 -16.21 -7.06 24.23
C HIS A 29 -16.97 -5.87 23.64
N PHE A 30 -18.29 -6.03 23.54
CA PHE A 30 -19.24 -4.94 23.36
C PHE A 30 -19.29 -4.10 24.64
N TYR A 31 -19.16 -2.78 24.51
CA TYR A 31 -19.51 -1.85 25.57
C TYR A 31 -20.33 -0.70 24.98
N SER A 32 -21.57 -0.56 25.46
CA SER A 32 -22.42 0.60 25.25
C SER A 32 -22.72 1.19 26.64
N PRO A 33 -22.58 2.51 26.85
CA PRO A 33 -23.12 3.15 28.03
C PRO A 33 -24.31 4.07 27.70
N THR A 34 -25.42 3.70 28.32
CA THR A 34 -26.64 4.47 28.58
C THR A 34 -26.37 5.82 29.26
N THR A 35 -27.11 6.86 28.84
CA THR A 35 -27.19 8.19 29.46
C THR A 35 -28.05 8.17 30.74
N PRO A 36 -27.69 8.89 31.82
CA PRO A 36 -28.53 9.02 33.01
C PRO A 36 -29.50 10.22 32.91
N LEU A 37 -30.78 9.96 33.17
CA LEU A 37 -31.84 10.94 33.42
C LEU A 37 -32.05 11.06 34.93
N PHE A 38 -31.64 12.16 35.56
CA PHE A 38 -32.22 12.59 36.86
C PHE A 38 -32.19 14.11 36.98
N GLY A 39 -33.35 14.73 36.72
CA GLY A 39 -33.67 16.12 37.05
C GLY A 39 -34.91 16.13 37.97
N ASN A 40 -34.89 17.04 38.95
CA ASN A 40 -35.60 17.01 40.22
C ASN A 40 -37.14 17.13 40.15
N LEU A 41 -37.82 16.55 41.15
CA LEU A 41 -39.29 16.42 41.27
C LEU A 41 -39.89 17.63 42.00
N SER A 42 -40.03 18.76 41.32
CA SER A 42 -40.75 19.93 41.87
C SER A 42 -41.21 20.88 40.77
N ASP A 43 -42.06 20.41 39.86
CA ASP A 43 -43.01 21.26 39.12
C ASP A 43 -44.00 20.36 38.34
N LEU A 44 -45.20 20.14 38.88
CA LEU A 44 -46.16 19.14 38.37
C LEU A 44 -47.53 19.74 38.05
N THR A 45 -47.58 21.02 37.67
CA THR A 45 -48.84 21.71 37.34
C THR A 45 -48.82 22.54 36.06
N ALA A 46 -47.84 22.37 35.17
CA ALA A 46 -47.89 23.00 33.84
C ALA A 46 -48.57 22.05 32.82
N PRO A 47 -49.63 22.47 32.10
CA PRO A 47 -50.17 21.68 31.00
C PRO A 47 -49.11 21.58 29.90
N PHE A 48 -48.73 20.34 29.56
CA PHE A 48 -47.77 20.08 28.49
C PHE A 48 -48.29 20.70 27.18
N PRO A 49 -47.54 21.64 26.55
CA PRO A 49 -47.87 22.03 25.19
C PRO A 49 -47.61 20.83 24.28
N PHE A 50 -48.68 20.28 23.70
CA PHE A 50 -48.59 19.33 22.60
C PHE A 50 -48.03 20.05 21.38
N TYR A 51 -46.71 20.10 21.28
CA TYR A 51 -46.06 20.43 20.01
C TYR A 51 -46.22 19.23 19.08
N PRO A 52 -46.85 19.38 17.90
CA PRO A 52 -46.79 18.34 16.89
C PRO A 52 -45.33 18.13 16.52
N LEU A 53 -44.82 16.92 16.71
CA LEU A 53 -43.53 16.52 16.15
C LEU A 53 -43.72 16.48 14.64
N THR A 54 -43.39 17.57 13.96
CA THR A 54 -43.14 17.52 12.53
C THR A 54 -41.90 16.66 12.36
N VAL A 55 -42.09 15.40 11.94
CA VAL A 55 -41.00 14.65 11.32
C VAL A 55 -40.74 15.35 10.01
N SER A 56 -39.88 16.37 10.05
CA SER A 56 -39.11 16.73 8.87
C SER A 56 -38.32 15.47 8.57
N SER A 57 -38.70 14.76 7.50
CA SER A 57 -37.79 13.80 6.88
C SER A 57 -36.54 14.59 6.57
N VAL A 58 -35.53 14.49 7.44
CA VAL A 58 -34.18 14.89 7.08
C VAL A 58 -33.81 13.89 6.01
N SER A 59 -34.03 14.27 4.76
CA SER A 59 -33.22 13.78 3.67
C SER A 59 -31.80 14.12 4.09
N ILE A 60 -31.10 13.15 4.67
CA ILE A 60 -29.65 13.19 4.66
C ILE A 60 -29.34 13.02 3.18
N ASP A 61 -29.31 14.15 2.47
CA ASP A 61 -28.72 14.23 1.16
C ASP A 61 -27.32 13.66 1.34
N HIS A 62 -27.10 12.52 0.68
CA HIS A 62 -25.90 11.70 0.68
C HIS A 62 -24.78 12.48 -0.01
N GLN A 63 -24.42 13.64 0.53
CA GLN A 63 -23.43 14.55 -0.03
C GLN A 63 -22.05 14.30 0.59
N TYR A 64 -21.77 13.03 0.89
CA TYR A 64 -20.43 12.46 1.00
C TYR A 64 -20.49 11.09 0.31
N ASP A 65 -20.60 11.12 -1.01
CA ASP A 65 -20.39 9.94 -1.86
C ASP A 65 -18.89 9.60 -1.84
N CYS A 66 -18.40 9.10 -0.70
CA CYS A 66 -17.22 8.24 -0.70
C CYS A 66 -17.69 6.95 -1.39
N LYS A 67 -17.63 6.94 -2.72
CA LYS A 67 -18.01 5.83 -3.58
C LYS A 67 -17.32 4.57 -3.08
N TYR A 68 -18.04 3.78 -2.28
CA TYR A 68 -17.55 2.52 -1.74
C TYR A 68 -17.18 1.62 -2.92
N ASN A 69 -15.87 1.42 -3.11
CA ASN A 69 -15.37 0.51 -4.13
C ASN A 69 -14.95 -0.79 -3.42
N PRO A 70 -15.72 -1.87 -3.55
CA PRO A 70 -15.41 -3.14 -2.89
C PRO A 70 -14.06 -3.73 -3.36
N LEU A 71 -13.48 -3.22 -4.44
CA LEU A 71 -12.13 -3.60 -4.91
C LEU A 71 -11.00 -2.96 -4.08
N CYS A 72 -11.31 -1.97 -3.23
CA CYS A 72 -10.33 -1.21 -2.45
C CYS A 72 -10.28 -1.58 -0.96
N GLU A 73 -11.00 -2.63 -0.54
CA GLU A 73 -11.06 -3.02 0.89
C GLU A 73 -9.80 -3.73 1.39
N ASP A 74 -8.84 -3.99 0.50
CA ASP A 74 -7.64 -4.78 0.81
C ASP A 74 -6.50 -3.97 1.46
N PHE A 75 -6.75 -2.70 1.81
CA PHE A 75 -5.77 -1.91 2.53
C PHE A 75 -5.83 -2.17 4.04
N PRO A 76 -4.67 -2.43 4.68
CA PRO A 76 -4.59 -2.43 6.14
C PRO A 76 -5.06 -1.08 6.71
N PRO A 77 -5.77 -1.05 7.85
CA PRO A 77 -6.35 0.18 8.39
C PRO A 77 -5.33 1.27 8.77
N ASP A 78 -4.04 0.94 8.91
CA ASP A 78 -2.95 1.89 9.21
C ASP A 78 -2.05 2.17 7.99
N PHE A 79 -2.58 1.97 6.78
CA PHE A 79 -1.83 2.06 5.53
C PHE A 79 -2.43 3.12 4.56
N PRO A 80 -1.61 3.95 3.89
CA PRO A 80 -0.15 4.10 4.00
C PRO A 80 0.34 4.72 5.32
N PRO A 81 1.56 4.38 5.78
CA PRO A 81 2.21 5.13 6.85
C PRO A 81 2.22 6.62 6.49
N PRO A 82 1.99 7.53 7.43
CA PRO A 82 2.05 8.95 7.16
C PRO A 82 3.42 9.36 6.58
N ASP A 83 3.39 10.26 5.60
CA ASP A 83 4.61 10.90 5.11
C ASP A 83 5.34 11.61 6.26
N THR A 84 6.66 11.47 6.29
CA THR A 84 7.50 12.12 7.29
C THR A 84 8.57 12.97 6.61
N PRO A 85 9.25 13.87 7.34
CA PRO A 85 10.39 14.61 6.77
C PRO A 85 11.49 13.69 6.21
N ALA A 86 11.57 12.44 6.67
CA ALA A 86 12.58 11.46 6.25
C ALA A 86 12.07 10.45 5.20
N VAL A 87 10.76 10.27 5.05
CA VAL A 87 10.14 9.23 4.21
C VAL A 87 9.02 9.81 3.37
N SER A 88 9.00 9.47 2.08
CA SER A 88 7.87 9.74 1.18
C SER A 88 7.29 8.42 0.69
N VAL A 89 5.96 8.30 0.72
CA VAL A 89 5.25 7.08 0.32
C VAL A 89 4.53 7.29 -1.01
N PHE A 90 4.65 6.31 -1.90
CA PHE A 90 3.97 6.26 -3.20
C PHE A 90 3.14 4.98 -3.24
N CYS A 91 1.81 5.09 -3.23
CA CYS A 91 0.94 3.92 -3.23
C CYS A 91 0.61 3.43 -4.64
N VAL A 92 0.71 2.12 -4.86
CA VAL A 92 0.42 1.48 -6.14
C VAL A 92 -0.66 0.42 -5.96
N ASP A 93 -1.74 0.53 -6.72
CA ASP A 93 -2.82 -0.44 -6.75
C ASP A 93 -3.34 -0.65 -8.18
N PRO A 94 -3.34 -1.89 -8.72
CA PRO A 94 -3.75 -2.16 -10.08
C PRO A 94 -5.24 -1.88 -10.32
N ASN A 95 -6.06 -1.86 -9.26
CA ASN A 95 -7.49 -1.57 -9.34
C ASN A 95 -7.80 -0.06 -9.27
N GLY A 96 -6.78 0.79 -9.16
CA GLY A 96 -6.93 2.25 -9.15
C GLY A 96 -7.40 2.83 -7.81
N CYS A 97 -7.20 2.09 -6.71
CA CYS A 97 -7.55 2.53 -5.37
C CYS A 97 -6.46 3.41 -4.71
N CYS A 98 -5.35 3.66 -5.41
CA CYS A 98 -4.23 4.48 -4.97
C CYS A 98 -3.78 5.48 -6.04
N ASP A 99 -2.77 6.29 -5.72
CA ASP A 99 -2.22 7.33 -6.60
C ASP A 99 -1.71 6.80 -7.94
N PHE A 100 -1.20 5.55 -7.95
CA PHE A 100 -0.64 4.91 -9.14
C PHE A 100 -1.26 3.54 -9.39
N THR A 101 -1.43 3.19 -10.67
CA THR A 101 -1.86 1.85 -11.08
C THR A 101 -0.72 0.93 -11.48
N THR A 102 0.46 1.50 -11.78
CA THR A 102 1.66 0.76 -12.20
C THR A 102 2.86 1.12 -11.32
N VAL A 103 3.76 0.16 -11.15
CA VAL A 103 4.98 0.33 -10.35
C VAL A 103 5.93 1.31 -11.04
N GLN A 104 6.05 1.25 -12.37
CA GLN A 104 6.90 2.19 -13.10
C GLN A 104 6.44 3.64 -12.92
N ALA A 105 5.13 3.91 -12.95
CA ALA A 105 4.63 5.27 -12.76
C ALA A 105 4.97 5.83 -11.36
N ALA A 106 4.88 4.99 -10.33
CA ALA A 106 5.29 5.38 -8.98
C ALA A 106 6.81 5.63 -8.89
N VAL A 107 7.64 4.81 -9.53
CA VAL A 107 9.08 5.06 -9.63
C VAL A 107 9.37 6.38 -10.35
N ASP A 108 8.64 6.67 -11.43
CA ASP A 108 8.82 7.88 -12.23
C ASP A 108 8.43 9.15 -11.45
N ALA A 109 7.45 9.05 -10.54
CA ALA A 109 7.06 10.14 -9.65
C ALA A 109 8.10 10.48 -8.56
N VAL A 110 9.01 9.55 -8.22
CA VAL A 110 10.06 9.81 -7.22
C VAL A 110 10.99 10.95 -7.68
N PRO A 111 11.24 11.98 -6.85
CA PRO A 111 12.18 13.05 -7.22
C PRO A 111 13.60 12.53 -7.46
N ASN A 112 14.26 13.03 -8.50
CA ASN A 112 15.66 12.72 -8.76
C ASN A 112 16.55 13.18 -7.60
N HIS A 113 17.55 12.37 -7.25
CA HIS A 113 18.53 12.61 -6.19
C HIS A 113 17.91 12.88 -4.81
N SER A 114 16.74 12.31 -4.53
CA SER A 114 16.07 12.42 -3.23
C SER A 114 16.97 11.90 -2.10
N ARG A 115 17.09 12.73 -1.05
CA ARG A 115 17.77 12.34 0.20
C ARG A 115 16.83 11.60 1.17
N LYS A 116 15.52 11.61 0.90
CA LYS A 116 14.53 10.86 1.66
C LYS A 116 14.51 9.40 1.23
N ARG A 117 14.02 8.53 2.11
CA ARG A 117 13.62 7.18 1.76
C ARG A 117 12.31 7.26 0.97
N ASN A 118 12.29 6.77 -0.26
CA ASN A 118 11.09 6.78 -1.10
C ASN A 118 10.49 5.36 -1.09
N VAL A 119 9.40 5.17 -0.35
CA VAL A 119 8.73 3.87 -0.23
C VAL A 119 7.67 3.77 -1.30
N VAL A 120 7.88 2.91 -2.29
CA VAL A 120 6.87 2.48 -3.23
C VAL A 120 6.15 1.30 -2.60
N TRP A 121 4.94 1.56 -2.12
CA TRP A 121 4.10 0.52 -1.57
C TRP A 121 3.24 -0.08 -2.64
N ILE A 122 3.29 -1.40 -2.76
CA ILE A 122 2.72 -2.15 -3.86
C ILE A 122 1.65 -3.06 -3.27
N ASN A 123 0.40 -2.82 -3.63
CA ASN A 123 -0.72 -3.61 -3.16
C ASN A 123 -0.61 -5.07 -3.64
N LYS A 124 -1.40 -5.98 -3.08
CA LYS A 124 -1.47 -7.36 -3.61
C LYS A 124 -1.89 -7.35 -5.08
N GLY A 125 -1.32 -8.24 -5.86
CA GLY A 125 -1.55 -8.33 -7.29
C GLY A 125 -0.33 -8.79 -8.07
N ILE A 126 -0.58 -9.19 -9.31
CA ILE A 126 0.45 -9.49 -10.30
C ILE A 126 0.56 -8.31 -11.24
N TYR A 127 1.69 -7.63 -11.18
CA TYR A 127 2.01 -6.48 -12.00
C TYR A 127 2.80 -6.97 -13.21
N PHE A 128 2.10 -7.12 -14.34
CA PHE A 128 2.71 -7.55 -15.59
C PHE A 128 3.33 -6.35 -16.33
N GLU A 129 4.49 -5.92 -15.87
CA GLU A 129 5.20 -4.75 -16.37
C GLU A 129 6.71 -4.92 -16.24
N LYS A 130 7.44 -4.15 -17.04
CA LYS A 130 8.90 -4.07 -16.96
C LYS A 130 9.28 -2.81 -16.19
N VAL A 131 10.01 -2.98 -15.09
CA VAL A 131 10.36 -1.88 -14.19
C VAL A 131 11.85 -1.56 -14.27
N MET A 132 12.18 -0.29 -14.50
CA MET A 132 13.54 0.22 -14.42
C MET A 132 13.63 1.29 -13.34
N ILE A 133 14.56 1.09 -12.40
CA ILE A 133 14.93 2.08 -11.39
C ILE A 133 16.25 2.74 -11.80
N PRO A 134 16.24 3.96 -12.33
CA PRO A 134 17.46 4.63 -12.80
C PRO A 134 18.37 5.02 -11.65
N ALA A 135 19.67 5.13 -11.93
CA ALA A 135 20.69 5.54 -10.94
C ALA A 135 20.43 6.93 -10.33
N SER A 136 19.68 7.79 -11.03
CA SER A 136 19.29 9.12 -10.56
C SER A 136 18.29 9.10 -9.41
N LYS A 137 17.65 7.96 -9.11
CA LYS A 137 16.61 7.84 -8.08
C LYS A 137 17.08 6.94 -6.92
N PRO A 138 18.01 7.40 -6.07
CA PRO A 138 18.52 6.61 -4.96
C PRO A 138 17.46 6.40 -3.87
N ASN A 139 17.74 5.49 -2.95
CA ASN A 139 16.96 5.26 -1.72
C ASN A 139 15.51 4.83 -1.92
N ILE A 140 15.19 4.15 -3.02
CA ILE A 140 13.86 3.57 -3.25
C ILE A 140 13.69 2.28 -2.43
N THR A 141 12.49 2.07 -1.88
CA THR A 141 12.11 0.81 -1.24
C THR A 141 10.83 0.30 -1.87
N PHE A 142 10.85 -0.92 -2.39
CA PHE A 142 9.65 -1.65 -2.77
C PHE A 142 9.14 -2.42 -1.56
N GLN A 143 7.89 -2.16 -1.19
CA GLN A 143 7.21 -2.82 -0.08
C GLN A 143 5.91 -3.41 -0.58
N GLY A 144 5.87 -4.74 -0.73
CA GLY A 144 4.63 -5.45 -1.04
C GLY A 144 3.84 -5.82 0.22
N GLN A 145 2.63 -6.35 0.04
CA GLN A 145 1.79 -6.87 1.13
C GLN A 145 2.15 -8.31 1.53
N GLY A 146 2.87 -9.05 0.67
CA GLY A 146 3.29 -10.42 0.91
C GLY A 146 4.06 -10.93 -0.30
N PHE A 147 5.12 -11.72 -0.10
CA PHE A 147 5.90 -12.25 -1.22
C PHE A 147 5.10 -13.22 -2.10
N ASP A 148 4.06 -13.84 -1.54
CA ASP A 148 3.12 -14.75 -2.17
C ASP A 148 1.91 -14.02 -2.80
N MET A 149 1.68 -12.75 -2.43
CA MET A 149 0.51 -11.97 -2.86
C MET A 149 0.87 -10.84 -3.83
N THR A 150 2.11 -10.34 -3.78
CA THR A 150 2.59 -9.22 -4.60
C THR A 150 3.76 -9.69 -5.47
N ALA A 151 3.60 -9.60 -6.79
CA ALA A 151 4.64 -9.97 -7.74
C ALA A 151 4.74 -9.00 -8.92
N ILE A 152 5.97 -8.70 -9.34
CA ILE A 152 6.24 -8.04 -10.63
C ILE A 152 6.73 -9.11 -11.59
N ALA A 153 6.02 -9.27 -12.71
CA ALA A 153 6.23 -10.32 -13.68
C ALA A 153 6.48 -9.74 -15.07
N TRP A 154 7.39 -10.37 -15.81
CA TRP A 154 7.62 -10.08 -17.23
C TRP A 154 8.06 -11.34 -17.98
N ASN A 155 7.91 -11.39 -19.29
CA ASN A 155 8.14 -12.60 -20.10
C ASN A 155 9.23 -12.44 -21.17
N ASP A 156 10.16 -11.50 -21.00
CA ASP A 156 11.27 -11.36 -21.94
C ASP A 156 12.24 -12.54 -21.86
N THR A 157 12.67 -13.00 -23.03
CA THR A 157 13.83 -13.89 -23.20
C THR A 157 15.05 -13.07 -23.60
N ALA A 158 16.25 -13.64 -23.47
CA ALA A 158 17.46 -13.03 -24.02
C ALA A 158 17.33 -12.76 -25.54
N LYS A 159 16.54 -13.56 -26.25
CA LYS A 159 16.27 -13.37 -27.67
C LYS A 159 15.31 -12.21 -27.93
N SER A 160 14.21 -12.08 -27.18
CA SER A 160 13.24 -10.98 -27.36
C SER A 160 13.79 -9.64 -26.89
N ALA A 161 14.61 -9.64 -25.84
CA ALA A 161 15.17 -8.43 -25.24
C ALA A 161 16.53 -8.00 -25.84
N ASN A 162 17.02 -8.71 -26.86
CA ASN A 162 18.33 -8.45 -27.48
C ASN A 162 19.50 -8.51 -26.48
N GLY A 163 19.45 -9.48 -25.57
CA GLY A 163 20.47 -9.76 -24.56
C GLY A 163 19.90 -10.16 -23.21
N THR A 164 20.65 -10.97 -22.45
CA THR A 164 20.28 -11.41 -21.09
C THR A 164 20.13 -10.26 -20.11
N PHE A 165 20.93 -9.20 -20.28
CA PHE A 165 20.86 -8.03 -19.42
C PHE A 165 19.50 -7.32 -19.53
N SER A 166 18.95 -7.26 -20.74
CA SER A 166 17.69 -6.58 -21.00
C SER A 166 16.46 -7.44 -20.72
N SER A 167 16.60 -8.75 -20.44
CA SER A 167 15.45 -9.63 -20.24
C SER A 167 14.89 -9.63 -18.81
N ALA A 168 15.52 -8.88 -17.89
CA ALA A 168 15.03 -8.76 -16.52
C ALA A 168 13.64 -8.12 -16.45
N SER A 169 12.79 -8.63 -15.55
CA SER A 169 11.49 -8.01 -15.22
C SER A 169 11.68 -6.70 -14.44
N VAL A 170 12.68 -6.66 -13.55
CA VAL A 170 13.06 -5.46 -12.80
C VAL A 170 14.56 -5.21 -12.91
N SER A 171 14.92 -4.03 -13.39
CA SER A 171 16.31 -3.56 -13.54
C SER A 171 16.59 -2.43 -12.56
N VAL A 172 17.53 -2.64 -11.63
CA VAL A 172 17.85 -1.67 -10.58
C VAL A 172 19.25 -1.11 -10.77
N PHE A 173 19.34 0.20 -11.03
CA PHE A 173 20.60 0.95 -11.13
C PHE A 173 20.81 1.91 -9.95
N ALA A 174 19.79 2.10 -9.11
CA ALA A 174 19.82 3.00 -7.97
C ALA A 174 20.62 2.45 -6.79
N SER A 175 21.32 3.34 -6.08
CA SER A 175 21.96 3.01 -4.80
C SER A 175 20.96 3.00 -3.65
N GLY A 176 21.20 2.14 -2.66
CA GLY A 176 20.35 2.06 -1.46
C GLY A 176 18.94 1.52 -1.71
N PHE A 177 18.74 0.75 -2.79
CA PHE A 177 17.50 0.05 -3.08
C PHE A 177 17.23 -1.06 -2.05
N ILE A 178 15.96 -1.21 -1.67
CA ILE A 178 15.48 -2.27 -0.77
C ILE A 178 14.20 -2.85 -1.34
N ALA A 179 14.02 -4.17 -1.28
CA ALA A 179 12.75 -4.82 -1.58
C ALA A 179 12.32 -5.70 -0.40
N LYS A 180 11.04 -5.64 -0.03
CA LYS A 180 10.44 -6.40 1.08
C LYS A 180 9.07 -6.91 0.68
N ASN A 181 8.75 -8.14 1.10
CA ASN A 181 7.43 -8.77 0.90
C ASN A 181 6.92 -8.70 -0.54
N ILE A 182 7.79 -8.91 -1.52
CA ILE A 182 7.46 -8.85 -2.95
C ILE A 182 8.29 -9.88 -3.71
N SER A 183 7.70 -10.46 -4.75
CA SER A 183 8.35 -11.39 -5.67
C SER A 183 8.66 -10.75 -7.02
N PHE A 184 9.74 -11.20 -7.65
CA PHE A 184 10.12 -10.83 -9.01
C PHE A 184 10.15 -12.09 -9.87
N ILE A 185 9.38 -12.09 -10.96
CA ILE A 185 9.16 -13.28 -11.78
C ILE A 185 9.55 -12.98 -13.22
N VAL A 186 10.30 -13.90 -13.83
CA VAL A 186 10.46 -13.97 -15.29
C VAL A 186 9.72 -15.21 -15.75
N THR A 187 8.66 -15.04 -16.54
CA THR A 187 7.74 -16.12 -16.95
C THR A 187 8.06 -16.72 -18.32
N ALA A 188 9.25 -16.40 -18.86
CA ALA A 188 9.65 -16.70 -20.23
C ALA A 188 9.98 -18.18 -20.48
#